data_AF-A0A7Z1MMV9-F1
#
_entry.id   AF-A0A7Z1MMV9-F1
#
_cell.length_a   1.000
_cell.length_b   1.000
_cell.length_c   1.000
_cell.angle_alpha   90.00
_cell.angle_beta   90.00
_cell.angle_gamma   90.00
#
_symmetry.space_group_name_H-M   'P 1'
#
loop_
_entity.id
_entity.type
_entity.pdbx_description
1 polymer ?
#
loop_
_entity_poly.entity_id
_entity_poly.type
_entity_poly.pdbx_seq_one_letter_code
_entity_poly.pdbx_strand_id
1 'polypeptide(L)'
;MSSFGFEFETIDSRKFRLDDIQPFLFVGSYVLNNWGATTIQFPQYAGIANLTATLDYHSDALTWTSSYDLSTGALTITRTNPWNYESGTFRFSVYARFDV
;
A
#
# COMPACT_ATOMS: atom_id res chain seq x y z
N MET A 1 19.22 -1.56 -31.51
CA MET A 1 18.78 -0.64 -30.43
C MET A 1 17.41 -1.12 -30.00
N SER A 2 17.31 -1.84 -28.89
CA SER A 2 16.05 -2.42 -28.43
C SER A 2 15.28 -1.37 -27.62
N SER A 3 14.17 -0.89 -28.18
CA SER A 3 13.21 -0.01 -27.51
C SER A 3 12.39 -0.85 -26.53
N PHE A 4 12.61 -0.67 -25.24
CA PHE A 4 11.71 -1.18 -24.21
C PHE A 4 10.51 -0.23 -24.13
N GLY A 5 9.44 -0.58 -24.85
CA GLY A 5 8.14 0.07 -24.70
C GLY A 5 7.42 -0.53 -23.49
N PHE A 6 7.15 0.28 -22.48
CA PHE A 6 6.19 -0.04 -21.43
C PHE A 6 4.83 0.47 -21.88
N GLU A 7 3.86 -0.42 -22.06
CA GLU A 7 2.45 -0.06 -22.24
C GLU A 7 1.78 -0.10 -20.86
N PHE A 8 1.12 1.00 -20.48
CA PHE A 8 0.36 1.09 -19.24
C PHE A 8 -1.12 0.84 -19.54
N GLU A 9 -1.72 -0.12 -18.81
CA GLU A 9 -3.16 -0.29 -18.74
C GLU A 9 -3.73 0.76 -17.78
N THR A 10 -4.48 1.71 -18.34
CA THR A 10 -5.15 2.80 -17.64
C THR A 10 -6.26 2.28 -16.72
N ILE A 11 -6.02 2.33 -15.40
CA ILE A 11 -7.12 2.46 -14.44
C ILE A 11 -7.36 3.96 -14.27
N ASP A 12 -8.38 4.45 -15.00
CA ASP A 12 -9.13 5.66 -14.67
C ASP A 12 -8.40 7.03 -14.82
N SER A 13 -7.95 7.33 -16.04
CA SER A 13 -7.73 8.69 -16.59
C SER A 13 -6.82 9.67 -15.81
N ARG A 14 -6.13 9.28 -14.74
CA ARG A 14 -5.12 10.12 -14.10
C ARG A 14 -3.79 9.97 -14.84
N LYS A 15 -3.48 10.96 -15.67
CA LYS A 15 -2.14 11.12 -16.27
C LYS A 15 -1.14 11.41 -15.15
N PHE A 16 -0.51 10.39 -14.60
CA PHE A 16 0.67 10.59 -13.75
C PHE A 16 1.85 10.96 -14.66
N ARG A 17 2.46 12.13 -14.44
CA ARG A 17 3.73 12.48 -15.08
C ARG A 17 4.80 11.58 -14.47
N LEU A 18 5.55 10.88 -15.32
CA LEU A 18 6.64 9.99 -14.89
C LEU A 18 7.72 10.75 -14.08
N ASP A 19 7.87 12.07 -14.30
CA ASP A 19 8.78 12.95 -13.57
C ASP A 19 8.32 13.29 -12.13
N ASP A 20 7.03 13.14 -11.81
CA ASP A 20 6.48 13.32 -10.45
C ASP A 20 6.41 11.99 -9.67
N ILE A 21 6.80 10.86 -10.29
CA ILE A 21 6.89 9.55 -9.65
C ILE A 21 8.27 9.44 -9.01
N GLN A 22 8.37 9.91 -7.77
CA GLN A 22 9.37 9.40 -6.81
C GLN A 22 9.33 7.85 -6.88
N PRO A 23 10.44 7.10 -6.74
CA PRO A 23 10.53 5.69 -7.15
C PRO A 23 9.70 4.77 -6.23
N PHE A 24 8.39 4.75 -6.46
CA PHE A 24 7.45 3.88 -5.79
C PHE A 24 7.37 2.59 -6.60
N LEU A 25 7.97 1.52 -6.08
CA LEU A 25 7.76 0.17 -6.60
C LEU A 25 6.45 -0.37 -6.04
N PHE A 26 5.55 -0.80 -6.92
CA PHE A 26 4.38 -1.55 -6.50
C PHE A 26 4.82 -2.89 -5.90
N VAL A 27 4.45 -3.14 -4.64
CA VAL A 27 4.79 -4.37 -3.92
C VAL A 27 3.70 -5.42 -4.12
N GLY A 28 2.43 -5.02 -4.02
CA GLY A 28 1.29 -5.92 -4.13
C GLY A 28 0.01 -5.35 -3.53
N SER A 29 -1.10 -6.03 -3.79
CA SER A 29 -2.41 -5.74 -3.18
C SER A 29 -2.77 -6.81 -2.16
N TYR A 30 -3.34 -6.38 -1.04
CA TYR A 30 -3.62 -7.21 0.12
C TYR A 30 -5.07 -7.04 0.56
N VAL A 31 -5.66 -8.14 1.05
CA VAL A 31 -7.02 -8.16 1.58
C VAL A 31 -6.97 -8.69 3.01
N LEU A 32 -7.52 -7.91 3.94
CA LEU A 32 -7.66 -8.27 5.34
C LEU A 32 -9.15 -8.36 5.68
N ASN A 33 -9.57 -9.48 6.28
CA ASN A 33 -10.98 -9.75 6.59
C ASN A 33 -11.29 -9.62 8.09
N ASN A 34 -10.47 -8.85 8.81
CA ASN A 34 -10.53 -8.69 10.25
C ASN A 34 -10.31 -7.23 10.67
N TRP A 35 -10.93 -6.86 11.78
CA TRP A 35 -10.68 -5.60 12.48
C TRP A 35 -9.43 -5.68 13.35
N GLY A 36 -8.93 -4.52 13.78
CA GLY A 36 -7.78 -4.41 14.65
C GLY A 36 -6.45 -4.27 13.89
N ALA A 37 -5.37 -4.64 14.56
CA ALA A 37 -4.01 -4.56 14.02
C ALA A 37 -3.63 -5.87 13.31
N THR A 38 -2.90 -5.75 12.21
CA THR A 38 -2.32 -6.90 11.48
C THR A 38 -1.01 -6.43 10.92
N THR A 39 0.01 -7.23 11.21
CA THR A 39 1.36 -6.98 10.74
C THR A 39 1.65 -7.93 9.60
N ILE A 40 2.09 -7.36 8.48
CA ILE A 40 2.55 -8.09 7.30
C ILE A 40 4.05 -7.89 7.21
N GLN A 41 4.78 -8.98 7.07
CA GLN A 41 6.23 -8.97 7.03
C GLN A 41 6.71 -8.84 5.59
N PHE A 42 7.57 -7.85 5.35
CA PHE A 42 8.21 -7.56 4.08
C PHE A 42 9.73 -7.55 4.26
N PRO A 43 10.36 -8.68 4.65
CA PRO A 43 11.77 -8.72 5.02
C PRO A 43 12.70 -8.32 3.86
N GLN A 44 12.31 -8.58 2.61
CA GLN A 44 13.05 -8.15 1.43
C GLN A 44 13.04 -6.63 1.22
N TYR A 45 12.12 -5.95 1.92
CA TYR A 45 11.98 -4.51 1.92
C TYR A 45 12.48 -3.89 3.25
N ALA A 46 13.20 -4.65 4.09
CA ALA A 46 13.86 -4.08 5.27
C ALA A 46 14.97 -3.10 4.85
N GLY A 47 15.09 -1.98 5.55
CA GLY A 47 16.06 -0.92 5.27
C GLY A 47 15.64 0.06 4.16
N ILE A 48 14.44 -0.09 3.59
CA ILE A 48 13.91 0.83 2.57
C ILE A 48 13.29 2.04 3.24
N ALA A 49 13.56 3.24 2.73
CA ALA A 49 13.14 4.50 3.34
C ALA A 49 11.65 4.55 3.73
N ASN A 50 10.74 3.97 2.93
CA ASN A 50 9.33 3.89 3.31
C ASN A 50 8.56 2.74 2.61
N LEU A 51 7.65 2.09 3.32
CA LEU A 51 6.54 1.32 2.74
C LEU A 51 5.22 2.04 3.02
N THR A 52 4.53 2.43 1.96
CA THR A 52 3.23 3.11 2.04
C THR A 52 2.11 2.14 1.65
N ALA A 53 1.15 1.94 2.55
CA ALA A 53 -0.12 1.32 2.19
C ALA A 53 -1.09 2.41 1.69
N THR A 54 -1.86 2.10 0.66
CA THR A 54 -2.94 2.94 0.14
C THR A 54 -4.21 2.11 0.11
N LEU A 55 -5.27 2.61 0.73
CA LEU A 55 -6.57 1.95 0.76
C LEU A 55 -7.23 2.01 -0.62
N ASP A 56 -7.62 0.85 -1.17
CA ASP A 56 -8.21 0.74 -2.51
C ASP A 56 -9.69 1.19 -2.54
N TYR A 57 -10.37 1.15 -1.39
CA TYR A 57 -11.76 1.59 -1.23
C TYR A 57 -11.90 2.53 -0.05
N HIS A 58 -12.11 3.82 -0.30
CA HIS A 58 -12.33 4.81 0.74
C HIS A 58 -13.83 4.90 1.09
N SER A 59 -14.18 4.51 2.31
CA SER A 59 -15.44 4.93 2.94
C SER A 59 -15.07 5.89 4.06
N ASP A 60 -15.62 7.10 4.05
CA ASP A 60 -15.27 8.18 4.99
C ASP A 60 -15.44 7.78 6.47
N ALA A 61 -16.26 6.78 6.74
CA ALA A 61 -16.50 6.29 8.09
C ALA A 61 -15.44 5.27 8.57
N LEU A 62 -14.67 4.66 7.67
CA LEU A 62 -13.66 3.67 8.04
C LEU A 62 -12.36 4.37 8.44
N THR A 63 -12.01 4.29 9.72
CA THR A 63 -10.73 4.79 10.23
C THR A 63 -9.67 3.70 10.20
N TRP A 64 -8.51 4.03 9.62
CA TRP A 64 -7.37 3.13 9.54
C TRP A 64 -6.06 3.90 9.59
N THR A 65 -5.00 3.22 10.02
CA THR A 65 -3.63 3.73 10.03
C THR A 65 -2.67 2.66 9.53
N SER A 66 -1.53 3.09 9.01
CA SER A 66 -0.41 2.21 8.67
C SER A 66 0.87 2.73 9.28
N SER A 67 1.70 1.83 9.79
CA SER A 67 3.04 2.11 10.28
C SER A 67 4.01 1.07 9.73
N TYR A 68 5.20 1.52 9.33
CA TYR A 68 6.23 0.66 8.78
C TYR A 68 7.48 0.70 9.68
N ASP A 69 7.99 -0.48 10.02
CA ASP A 69 9.27 -0.65 10.72
C ASP A 69 10.39 -0.92 9.70
N LEU A 70 11.25 0.06 9.56
CA LEU A 70 12.44 0.05 8.70
C LEU A 70 13.39 -1.09 9.00
N SER A 71 13.57 -1.46 10.27
CA SER A 71 14.57 -2.42 10.70
C SER A 71 14.20 -3.86 10.35
N THR A 72 12.90 -4.16 10.38
CA THR A 72 12.36 -5.51 10.17
C THR A 72 11.65 -5.66 8.83
N GLY A 73 11.28 -4.56 8.18
CA GLY A 73 10.39 -4.58 7.03
C GLY A 73 8.93 -4.84 7.43
N ALA A 74 8.54 -4.61 8.69
CA ALA A 74 7.18 -4.93 9.14
C ALA A 74 6.20 -3.79 8.83
N LEU A 75 5.17 -4.06 8.04
CA LEU A 75 4.06 -3.12 7.81
C LEU A 75 2.88 -3.51 8.70
N THR A 76 2.57 -2.66 9.67
CA THR A 76 1.39 -2.83 10.52
C THR A 76 0.27 -1.94 10.03
N ILE A 77 -0.86 -2.55 9.70
CA ILE A 77 -2.11 -1.85 9.40
C ILE A 77 -2.99 -1.95 10.64
N THR A 78 -3.64 -0.88 11.05
CA THR A 78 -4.65 -0.89 12.11
C THR A 78 -5.95 -0.36 11.55
N ARG A 79 -7.05 -1.10 11.75
CA ARG A 79 -8.38 -0.73 11.26
C ARG A 79 -9.37 -0.76 12.41
N THR A 80 -10.18 0.28 12.52
CA THR A 80 -11.24 0.36 13.51
C THR A 80 -12.58 0.12 12.84
N ASN A 81 -13.48 -0.55 13.56
CA ASN A 81 -14.83 -0.84 13.11
C ASN A 81 -15.79 0.26 13.58
N PRO A 82 -16.26 1.16 12.71
CA PRO A 82 -17.22 2.20 13.08
C PRO A 82 -18.67 1.69 13.15
N TRP A 83 -18.96 0.47 12.68
CA TRP A 83 -20.33 -0.05 12.50
C TRP A 83 -20.67 -1.28 13.35
N ASN A 84 -19.78 -1.69 14.26
CA ASN A 84 -19.95 -2.89 15.09
C ASN A 84 -20.19 -4.20 14.32
N TYR A 85 -19.81 -4.29 13.04
CA TYR A 85 -19.81 -5.56 12.30
C TYR A 85 -18.79 -6.55 12.88
N GLU A 86 -19.11 -7.84 12.96
CA GLU A 86 -18.17 -8.84 13.50
C GLU A 86 -16.89 -8.96 12.67
N SER A 87 -16.97 -8.71 11.36
CA SER A 87 -15.84 -8.70 10.44
C SER A 87 -15.98 -7.59 9.39
N GLY A 88 -14.87 -7.25 8.74
CA GLY A 88 -14.83 -6.26 7.67
C GLY A 88 -13.75 -6.61 6.67
N THR A 89 -14.02 -6.36 5.38
CA THR A 89 -13.05 -6.56 4.31
C THR A 89 -12.35 -5.24 4.02
N PHE A 90 -11.02 -5.24 4.10
CA PHE A 90 -10.15 -4.10 3.87
C PHE A 90 -9.15 -4.45 2.76
N ARG A 91 -9.22 -3.73 1.64
CA ARG A 91 -8.33 -3.92 0.48
C ARG A 91 -7.37 -2.74 0.37
N PHE A 92 -6.08 -3.02 0.23
CA PHE A 92 -5.09 -1.98 0.09
C PHE A 92 -3.93 -2.43 -0.78
N SER A 93 -3.30 -1.46 -1.41
CA SER A 93 -2.10 -1.63 -2.22
C SER A 93 -0.89 -1.09 -1.49
N VAL A 94 0.22 -1.82 -1.52
CA VAL A 94 1.49 -1.44 -0.87
C VAL A 94 2.48 -0.98 -1.93
N TYR A 95 3.15 0.12 -1.63
CA TYR A 95 4.17 0.74 -2.46
C TYR A 95 5.44 0.95 -1.64
N ALA A 96 6.58 0.56 -2.20
CA ALA A 96 7.88 0.77 -1.60
C ALA A 96 8.56 1.98 -2.20
N ARG A 97 9.02 2.92 -1.36
CA ARG A 97 9.79 4.08 -1.78
C ARG A 97 11.25 3.88 -1.39
N PHE A 98 12.10 3.79 -2.39
CA PHE A 98 13.54 3.76 -2.24
C PHE A 98 14.04 5.20 -2.38
N ASP A 99 14.10 5.99 -1.31
CA ASP A 99 14.78 7.29 -1.41
C ASP A 99 16.26 7.07 -1.76
N VAL A 100 16.77 7.94 -2.63
CA VAL A 100 18.16 8.06 -3.09
C VAL A 100 18.90 9.03 -2.19
#